data_AF-A0A961JCI8-F1
#
_entry.id   AF-A0A961JCI8-F1
#
_cell.length_a   1.000
_cell.length_b   1.000
_cell.length_c   1.000
_cell.angle_alpha   90.00
_cell.angle_beta   90.00
_cell.angle_gamma   90.00
#
_symmetry.space_group_name_H-M   'P 1'
#
loop_
_entity.id
_entity.type
_entity.pdbx_description
1 polymer ?
#
loop_
_entity_poly.entity_id
_entity_poly.type
_entity_poly.pdbx_seq_one_letter_code
_entity_poly.pdbx_strand_id
1 'polypeptide(L)'
;YIARAFVRRFTLRGLTGAAVGTGLGMAAVAALPGADSGGSFLTGLGFSGAEWLLPLVIPPLAALVAFVATRRAALATLRQRA
;
A
#
# COMPACT_ATOMS: atom_id res chain seq x y z
N TYR A 1 -20.51 20.19 0.78
CA TYR A 1 -19.11 20.62 1.01
C TYR A 1 -18.35 19.66 1.97
N ILE A 2 -18.95 19.24 3.09
CA ILE A 2 -18.33 18.35 4.10
C ILE A 2 -17.87 16.99 3.54
N ALA A 3 -18.63 16.38 2.62
CA ALA A 3 -18.30 15.07 2.04
C ALA A 3 -16.94 15.04 1.32
N ARG A 4 -16.54 16.13 0.66
CA ARG A 4 -15.29 16.20 -0.11
C ARG A 4 -14.06 16.30 0.81
N ALA A 5 -14.19 17.00 1.93
CA ALA A 5 -13.15 17.07 2.98
C ALA A 5 -12.96 15.72 3.68
N PHE A 6 -14.06 14.98 3.91
CA PHE A 6 -14.02 13.64 4.50
C PHE A 6 -13.28 12.65 3.61
N VAL A 7 -13.60 12.64 2.31
CA VAL A 7 -12.92 11.80 1.32
C VAL A 7 -11.43 12.12 1.28
N ARG A 8 -11.07 13.39 1.19
CA ARG A 8 -9.66 13.82 1.13
C ARG A 8 -8.87 13.39 2.38
N ARG A 9 -9.46 13.50 3.58
CA ARG A 9 -8.80 13.09 4.83
C ARG A 9 -8.65 11.57 4.92
N PHE A 10 -9.63 10.80 4.45
CA PHE A 10 -9.59 9.33 4.46
C PHE A 10 -8.59 8.79 3.44
N THR A 11 -8.56 9.35 2.22
CA THR A 11 -7.59 8.99 1.19
C THR A 11 -6.16 9.34 1.61
N LEU A 12 -5.94 10.51 2.21
CA LEU A 12 -4.62 10.88 2.73
C LEU A 12 -4.17 9.95 3.86
N ARG A 13 -5.06 9.57 4.79
CA ARG A 13 -4.72 8.61 5.86
C ARG A 13 -4.39 7.22 5.30
N GLY A 14 -5.16 6.74 4.31
CA GLY A 14 -4.90 5.48 3.63
C GLY A 14 -3.55 5.48 2.91
N LEU A 15 -3.24 6.57 2.21
CA LEU A 15 -1.95 6.76 1.53
C LEU A 15 -0.80 6.79 2.52
N THR A 16 -0.92 7.51 3.64
CA THR A 16 0.14 7.55 4.67
C THR A 16 0.36 6.18 5.30
N GLY A 17 -0.71 5.44 5.62
CA GLY A 17 -0.60 4.10 6.19
C GLY A 17 0.05 3.11 5.22
N ALA A 18 -0.31 3.17 3.94
CA ALA A 18 0.28 2.33 2.91
C ALA A 18 1.75 2.67 2.63
N ALA A 19 2.11 3.97 2.62
CA ALA A 19 3.50 4.40 2.47
C ALA A 19 4.37 3.92 3.63
N VAL A 20 3.89 4.07 4.87
CA VAL A 20 4.59 3.58 6.06
C VAL A 20 4.70 2.05 6.06
N GLY A 21 3.61 1.33 5.77
CA GLY A 21 3.62 -0.13 5.71
C GLY A 21 4.54 -0.69 4.62
N THR A 22 4.57 -0.04 3.45
CA THR A 22 5.49 -0.39 2.36
C THR A 22 6.94 -0.17 2.77
N GLY A 23 7.24 0.99 3.37
CA GLY A 23 8.59 1.29 3.87
C GLY A 23 9.05 0.29 4.93
N LEU A 24 8.17 -0.06 5.88
CA LEU A 24 8.46 -1.08 6.91
C LEU A 24 8.65 -2.47 6.30
N GLY A 25 7.83 -2.86 5.32
CA GLY A 25 7.99 -4.14 4.61
C GLY A 25 9.31 -4.22 3.84
N MET A 26 9.69 -3.15 3.14
CA MET A 26 10.98 -3.06 2.47
C MET A 26 12.15 -3.11 3.47
N ALA A 27 12.03 -2.44 4.62
CA ALA A 27 13.03 -2.50 5.69
C ALA A 27 13.16 -3.90 6.29
N ALA A 28 12.04 -4.62 6.47
CA ALA A 28 12.04 -6.00 6.94
C ALA A 28 12.74 -6.94 5.95
N VAL A 29 12.51 -6.77 4.64
CA VAL A 29 13.21 -7.54 3.60
C VAL A 29 14.70 -7.17 3.54
N ALA A 30 15.06 -5.89 3.72
CA ALA A 30 16.46 -5.46 3.79
C ALA A 30 17.19 -6.05 5.01
N ALA A 31 16.47 -6.28 6.11
CA ALA A 31 17.01 -6.86 7.34
C ALA A 31 17.13 -8.39 7.29
N LEU A 32 16.63 -9.06 6.25
CA LEU A 32 16.88 -10.49 6.07
C LEU A 32 18.39 -10.70 5.87
N PRO A 33 19.05 -11.55 6.69
CA PRO A 33 20.44 -11.90 6.45
C PRO A 33 20.56 -12.60 5.08
N GLY A 34 21.54 -12.17 4.29
CA GLY A 34 21.84 -12.77 2.99
C GLY A 34 22.19 -14.24 3.16
N ALA A 35 21.55 -15.11 2.37
CA ALA A 35 21.76 -16.55 2.45
C ALA A 35 23.23 -16.89 2.20
N ASP A 36 23.88 -17.49 3.22
CA ASP A 36 25.21 -18.05 3.12
C ASP A 36 25.31 -19.06 1.96
N SER A 37 26.50 -19.12 1.39
CA SER A 37 26.95 -19.74 0.13
C SER A 37 26.69 -21.26 -0.08
N GLY A 38 25.69 -21.85 0.58
CA GLY A 38 25.28 -23.24 0.41
C GLY A 38 23.87 -23.31 -0.17
N GLY A 39 23.77 -23.73 -1.44
CA GLY A 39 22.53 -23.75 -2.22
C GLY A 39 21.30 -24.21 -1.43
N SER A 40 20.37 -23.29 -1.23
CA SER A 40 19.06 -23.58 -0.65
C SER A 40 18.03 -22.79 -1.44
N PHE A 41 16.92 -23.46 -1.76
CA PHE A 41 15.73 -22.99 -2.46
C PHE A 41 15.18 -21.60 -2.03
N LEU A 42 15.72 -21.01 -0.96
CA LEU A 42 15.39 -19.71 -0.37
C LEU A 42 16.31 -18.55 -0.79
N THR A 43 17.31 -18.76 -1.66
CA THR A 43 18.27 -17.72 -2.12
C THR A 43 17.64 -16.59 -2.96
N GLY A 44 16.35 -16.66 -3.29
CA GLY A 44 15.62 -15.66 -4.05
C GLY A 44 14.60 -14.84 -3.24
N LEU A 45 14.62 -14.92 -1.90
CA LEU A 45 13.62 -14.24 -1.06
C LEU A 45 13.87 -12.73 -0.86
N GLY A 46 15.02 -12.22 -1.32
CA GLY A 46 15.34 -10.80 -1.29
C GLY A 46 15.05 -10.12 -2.63
N PHE A 47 14.61 -8.87 -2.61
CA PHE A 47 14.45 -8.09 -3.84
C PHE A 47 15.83 -7.89 -4.50
N SER A 48 15.93 -8.17 -5.81
CA SER A 48 17.14 -7.99 -6.61
C SER A 48 16.93 -6.95 -7.70
N GLY A 49 17.84 -5.98 -7.81
CA GLY A 49 17.81 -4.97 -8.88
C GLY A 49 16.48 -4.21 -8.98
N ALA A 50 15.76 -4.42 -10.09
CA ALA A 50 14.50 -3.73 -10.39
C ALA A 50 13.32 -4.17 -9.51
N GLU A 51 13.40 -5.30 -8.80
CA GLU A 51 12.33 -5.76 -7.91
C GLU A 51 12.08 -4.82 -6.72
N TRP A 52 13.06 -3.98 -6.35
CA TRP A 52 12.87 -2.94 -5.34
C TRP A 52 11.83 -1.87 -5.75
N LEU A 53 11.51 -1.76 -7.04
CA LEU A 53 10.47 -0.87 -7.55
C LEU A 53 9.06 -1.45 -7.39
N LEU A 54 8.94 -2.78 -7.28
CA LEU A 54 7.66 -3.48 -7.20
C LEU A 54 6.86 -3.12 -5.93
N PRO A 55 7.48 -3.06 -4.73
CA PRO A 55 6.82 -2.57 -3.53
C PRO A 55 6.34 -1.11 -3.65
N LEU A 56 7.01 -0.28 -4.45
CA LEU A 56 6.65 1.13 -4.63
C LEU A 56 5.31 1.32 -5.37
N VAL A 57 4.79 0.28 -6.01
CA VAL A 57 3.45 0.25 -6.61
C VAL A 57 2.36 0.00 -5.55
N ILE A 58 2.72 -0.52 -4.36
CA ILE A 58 1.76 -0.80 -3.27
C ILE A 58 1.12 0.50 -2.71
N PRO A 59 1.87 1.57 -2.39
CA PRO A 59 1.29 2.83 -1.93
C PRO A 59 0.26 3.45 -2.89
N PRO A 60 0.52 3.61 -4.21
CA PRO A 60 -0.48 4.17 -5.12
C PRO A 60 -1.69 3.25 -5.31
N LEU A 61 -1.52 1.93 -5.33
CA LEU A 61 -2.66 0.99 -5.39
C LEU A 61 -3.52 1.08 -4.12
N ALA A 62 -2.91 1.10 -2.94
CA ALA A 62 -3.62 1.25 -1.68
C ALA A 62 -4.34 2.61 -1.59
N ALA A 63 -3.73 3.68 -2.09
CA ALA A 63 -4.36 4.99 -2.20
C ALA A 63 -5.57 4.97 -3.15
N LEU A 64 -5.45 4.28 -4.30
CA LEU A 64 -6.53 4.10 -5.25
C LEU A 64 -7.70 3.31 -4.62
N VAL A 65 -7.41 2.21 -3.92
CA VAL A 65 -8.41 1.40 -3.21
C VAL A 65 -9.11 2.24 -2.14
N ALA A 66 -8.36 2.98 -1.31
CA ALA A 66 -8.93 3.86 -0.28
C ALA A 66 -9.82 4.95 -0.89
N PHE A 67 -9.40 5.55 -2.01
CA PHE A 67 -10.20 6.54 -2.75
C PHE A 67 -11.49 5.94 -3.30
N VAL A 68 -11.42 4.78 -3.96
CA VAL A 68 -12.59 4.09 -4.53
C VAL A 68 -13.56 3.64 -3.45
N ALA A 69 -13.06 3.04 -2.36
CA ALA A 69 -13.88 2.61 -1.22
C ALA A 69 -14.63 3.79 -0.59
N THR A 70 -13.93 4.91 -0.36
CA THR A 70 -14.53 6.11 0.25
C THR A 70 -15.55 6.77 -0.69
N ARG A 71 -15.26 6.81 -2.00
CA ARG A 71 -16.18 7.35 -3.00
C ARG A 71 -17.43 6.48 -3.15
N ARG A 72 -17.29 5.14 -3.11
CA ARG A 72 -18.43 4.21 -3.12
C ARG A 72 -19.29 4.34 -1.87
N ALA A 73 -18.68 4.44 -0.70
CA ALA A 73 -19.41 4.66 0.56
C ALA A 73 -20.22 5.97 0.52
N ALA A 74 -19.61 7.09 0.09
CA ALA A 74 -20.30 8.37 -0.03
C ALA A 74 -21.46 8.35 -1.05
N LEU A 75 -21.30 7.66 -2.18
CA LEU A 75 -22.36 7.51 -3.19
C LEU A 75 -23.46 6.54 -2.73
N ALA A 76 -23.13 5.51 -1.96
CA ALA A 76 -24.11 4.59 -1.39
C ALA A 76 -25.04 5.32 -0.41
N THR A 77 -24.50 6.21 0.44
CA THR A 77 -25.33 7.02 1.35
C THR A 77 -26.28 7.96 0.62
N LEU A 78 -25.90 8.46 -0.56
CA LEU A 78 -26.76 9.29 -1.41
C LEU A 78 -27.90 8.48 -2.05
N ARG A 79 -27.61 7.25 -2.51
CA ARG A 79 -28.64 6.35 -3.08
C ARG A 79 -29.64 5.85 -2.05
N GLN A 80 -29.24 5.76 -0.78
CA GLN A 80 -30.10 5.27 0.29
C GLN A 80 -31.09 6.32 0.81
N ARG A 81 -30.97 7.58 0.36
CA ARG A 81 -31.85 8.70 0.72
C ARG A 81 -32.60 9.30 -0.48
N ALA A 82 -32.50 8.67 -1.65
CA ALA A 82 -33.28 8.99 -2.84
C ALA A 82 -34.37 7.94 -3.02
#